data_AF-A0A501XA30-F1
#
_entry.id   AF-A0A501XA30-F1
#
_cell.length_a   1.000
_cell.length_b   1.000
_cell.length_c   1.000
_cell.angle_alpha   90.00
_cell.angle_beta   90.00
_cell.angle_gamma   90.00
#
_symmetry.space_group_name_H-M   'P 1'
#
loop_
_entity.id
_entity.type
_entity.pdbx_description
1 polymer ?
#
loop_
_entity_poly.entity_id
_entity_poly.type
_entity_poly.pdbx_seq_one_letter_code
_entity_poly.pdbx_strand_id
1 'polypeptide(L)'
;MYIFTFAEKQEAELILKQVLTYEEIKFNKLQKMYLGKYKNQKFALLITGVGKINAALGMLNAINYLEDELNKIFINLGPAASINENDKVGDIKIINSTAFFDVDLTALPNYHLGQLPNQNEYIIKADKTQTYKLSKIFKNSSQAGLVSSDRFATSSDIEIIKNNFPKAEVVDMEGAALNYIANIYSQTFVAIKVISDNLVDSNNKMEYRESKEIWQNKIKDIFFEVLAPQTSNLKYIDTHSHPFLEYYKNPLETVKQWQQQSLEMIFAVGTCQEDSKEVLKLGQELPQFVKPIIGIHPTNATGKKDGEFLESIIDKNVIAIGEFGLDYHYDDSPSKEIQHESFVAQLEVAKKHNIVAMLHIRDALEDAYNEIIKPEWKDVNIVLHSFSGDAEFVKKCLPYPNIYFSISGVVTFKNSLTTQEAVKAIPIERMICETDTPYLAPTPKRGQENISPYVAYTYQYIAALKNIDDEQFVNQIRNNIKNIFGV
;
A
#
# COMPACT_ATOMS: atom_id res chain seq x y z
N MET A 1 -11.82 -1.61 -6.98
CA MET A 1 -12.77 -2.15 -5.97
C MET A 1 -12.85 -3.68 -6.10
N TYR A 2 -13.01 -4.43 -5.01
CA TYR A 2 -13.22 -5.89 -5.06
C TYR A 2 -14.71 -6.25 -5.08
N ILE A 3 -15.13 -7.11 -6.00
CA ILE A 3 -16.51 -7.60 -6.13
C ILE A 3 -16.48 -9.11 -5.96
N PHE A 4 -16.91 -9.60 -4.79
CA PHE A 4 -16.99 -11.02 -4.50
C PHE A 4 -18.33 -11.56 -4.99
N THR A 5 -18.32 -12.56 -5.86
CA THR A 5 -19.53 -13.17 -6.39
C THR A 5 -19.77 -14.53 -5.71
N PHE A 6 -20.99 -14.75 -5.26
CA PHE A 6 -21.46 -15.96 -4.60
C PHE A 6 -22.67 -16.52 -5.33
N ALA A 7 -22.85 -17.84 -5.30
CA ALA A 7 -24.03 -18.48 -5.87
C ALA A 7 -25.24 -18.22 -4.97
N GLU A 8 -25.07 -18.41 -3.66
CA GLU A 8 -26.14 -18.28 -2.68
C GLU A 8 -25.79 -17.37 -1.51
N LYS A 9 -26.82 -16.77 -0.89
CA LYS A 9 -26.64 -15.90 0.28
C LYS A 9 -25.97 -16.64 1.45
N GLN A 10 -26.19 -17.94 1.59
CA GLN A 10 -25.59 -18.74 2.66
C GLN A 10 -24.05 -18.76 2.60
N GLU A 11 -23.45 -18.62 1.43
CA GLU A 11 -21.99 -18.60 1.26
C GLU A 11 -21.39 -17.30 1.81
N ALA A 12 -22.12 -16.19 1.70
CA ALA A 12 -21.72 -14.88 2.22
C ALA A 12 -22.26 -14.59 3.63
N GLU A 13 -23.05 -15.49 4.23
CA GLU A 13 -23.80 -15.20 5.45
C GLU A 13 -22.90 -14.84 6.63
N LEU A 14 -21.80 -15.59 6.83
CA LEU A 14 -20.84 -15.31 7.90
C LEU A 14 -20.10 -13.98 7.67
N ILE A 15 -19.86 -13.59 6.42
CA ILE A 15 -19.26 -12.31 6.07
C ILE A 15 -20.25 -11.18 6.42
N LEU A 16 -21.50 -11.29 5.98
CA LEU A 16 -22.56 -10.31 6.25
C LEU A 16 -22.85 -10.14 7.75
N LYS A 17 -22.67 -11.19 8.56
CA LYS A 17 -22.79 -11.11 10.03
C LYS A 17 -21.67 -10.31 10.68
N GLN A 18 -20.47 -10.28 10.08
CA GLN A 18 -19.30 -9.59 10.63
C GLN A 18 -19.12 -8.17 10.09
N VAL A 19 -19.65 -7.87 8.91
CA VAL A 19 -19.67 -6.51 8.35
C VAL A 19 -20.90 -5.77 8.89
N LEU A 20 -20.68 -4.87 9.85
CA LEU A 20 -21.75 -4.15 10.56
C LEU A 20 -22.46 -3.06 9.74
N THR A 21 -21.89 -2.62 8.61
CA THR A 21 -22.49 -1.57 7.76
C THR A 21 -22.34 -1.90 6.28
N TYR A 22 -23.47 -2.00 5.58
CA TYR A 22 -23.54 -2.16 4.13
C TYR A 22 -24.86 -1.62 3.57
N GLU A 23 -24.86 -1.27 2.30
CA GLU A 23 -26.04 -0.94 1.50
C GLU A 23 -26.49 -2.16 0.69
N GLU A 24 -27.77 -2.56 0.79
CA GLU A 24 -28.34 -3.65 -0.02
C GLU A 24 -28.99 -3.08 -1.29
N ILE A 25 -28.51 -3.54 -2.44
CA ILE A 25 -29.07 -3.28 -3.77
C ILE A 25 -29.78 -4.55 -4.24
N LYS A 26 -31.04 -4.42 -4.65
CA LYS A 26 -31.82 -5.54 -5.20
C LYS A 26 -31.96 -5.37 -6.70
N PHE A 27 -31.46 -6.34 -7.46
CA PHE A 27 -31.68 -6.39 -8.90
C PHE A 27 -32.99 -7.13 -9.24
N ASN A 28 -33.26 -8.24 -8.56
CA ASN A 28 -34.51 -8.98 -8.66
C ASN A 28 -34.71 -9.90 -7.43
N LYS A 29 -35.60 -10.90 -7.55
CA LYS A 29 -35.91 -11.84 -6.44
C LYS A 29 -34.73 -12.73 -6.05
N LEU A 30 -33.83 -13.04 -6.99
CA LEU A 30 -32.70 -13.95 -6.79
C LEU A 30 -31.38 -13.17 -6.59
N GLN A 31 -31.24 -12.03 -7.24
CA GLN A 31 -29.98 -11.30 -7.36
C GLN A 31 -29.94 -10.03 -6.52
N LYS A 32 -28.88 -9.93 -5.73
CA LYS A 32 -28.66 -8.82 -4.80
C LYS A 32 -27.18 -8.50 -4.70
N MET A 33 -26.86 -7.25 -4.41
CA MET A 33 -25.52 -6.80 -4.12
C MET A 33 -25.47 -6.06 -2.79
N TYR A 34 -24.42 -6.32 -2.02
CA TYR A 34 -24.16 -5.65 -0.75
C TYR A 34 -22.90 -4.80 -0.89
N LEU A 35 -23.03 -3.47 -0.83
CA LEU A 35 -21.90 -2.55 -0.87
C LEU A 35 -21.43 -2.23 0.53
N GLY A 36 -20.15 -2.43 0.80
CA GLY A 36 -19.59 -2.19 2.12
C GLY A 36 -18.17 -1.66 2.07
N LYS A 37 -17.64 -1.38 3.26
CA LYS A 37 -16.26 -0.95 3.45
C LYS A 37 -15.66 -1.69 4.64
N TYR A 38 -14.46 -2.24 4.45
CA TYR A 38 -13.71 -2.91 5.51
C TYR A 38 -12.28 -2.39 5.52
N LYS A 39 -11.78 -1.90 6.67
CA LYS A 39 -10.42 -1.34 6.83
C LYS A 39 -9.99 -0.39 5.71
N ASN A 40 -10.88 0.54 5.34
CA ASN A 40 -10.72 1.48 4.23
C ASN A 40 -10.81 0.95 2.79
N GLN A 41 -10.94 -0.36 2.58
CA GLN A 41 -11.19 -0.95 1.26
C GLN A 41 -12.70 -1.06 0.98
N LYS A 42 -13.16 -0.48 -0.14
CA LYS A 42 -14.52 -0.71 -0.66
C LYS A 42 -14.64 -2.14 -1.21
N PHE A 43 -15.76 -2.79 -0.94
CA PHE A 43 -16.09 -4.09 -1.51
C PHE A 43 -17.57 -4.19 -1.90
N ALA A 44 -17.87 -5.14 -2.79
CA ALA A 44 -19.23 -5.59 -3.07
C ALA A 44 -19.33 -7.11 -2.83
N LEU A 45 -20.44 -7.57 -2.26
CA LEU A 45 -20.84 -8.98 -2.25
C LEU A 45 -22.03 -9.15 -3.20
N LEU A 46 -21.84 -9.83 -4.31
CA LEU A 46 -22.86 -10.09 -5.31
C LEU A 46 -23.39 -11.52 -5.14
N ILE A 47 -24.67 -11.64 -4.78
CA ILE A 47 -25.39 -12.91 -4.79
C ILE A 47 -26.04 -13.06 -6.16
N THR A 48 -25.58 -14.04 -6.92
CA THR A 48 -25.97 -14.21 -8.33
C THR A 48 -27.13 -15.18 -8.54
N GLY A 49 -27.30 -16.15 -7.64
CA GLY A 49 -28.14 -17.33 -7.83
C GLY A 49 -27.34 -18.49 -8.41
N VAL A 50 -27.76 -19.72 -8.11
CA VAL A 50 -27.07 -20.94 -8.56
C VAL A 50 -27.19 -21.12 -10.07
N GLY A 51 -26.08 -21.55 -10.69
CA GLY A 51 -26.04 -21.95 -12.09
C GLY A 51 -25.65 -20.83 -13.07
N LYS A 52 -25.24 -21.26 -14.26
CA LYS A 52 -24.57 -20.42 -15.27
C LYS A 52 -25.37 -19.20 -15.72
N ILE A 53 -26.69 -19.35 -15.92
CA ILE A 53 -27.57 -18.26 -16.37
C ILE A 53 -27.69 -17.17 -15.30
N ASN A 54 -27.92 -17.58 -14.05
CA ASN A 54 -28.04 -16.67 -12.92
C ASN A 54 -26.72 -15.94 -12.66
N ALA A 55 -25.61 -16.67 -12.71
CA ALA A 55 -24.26 -16.12 -12.62
C ALA A 55 -24.01 -15.04 -13.68
N ALA A 56 -24.30 -15.33 -14.96
CA ALA A 56 -24.10 -14.39 -16.05
C ALA A 56 -24.97 -13.12 -15.91
N LEU A 57 -26.26 -13.27 -15.60
CA LEU A 57 -27.18 -12.15 -15.39
C LEU A 57 -26.78 -11.30 -14.18
N GLY A 58 -26.39 -11.94 -13.07
CA GLY A 58 -25.97 -11.26 -11.86
C GLY A 58 -24.72 -10.42 -12.09
N MET A 59 -23.74 -10.99 -12.79
CA MET A 59 -22.52 -10.27 -13.14
C MET A 59 -22.78 -9.08 -14.07
N LEU A 60 -23.63 -9.25 -15.09
CA LEU A 60 -24.01 -8.15 -15.97
C LEU A 60 -24.68 -7.00 -15.21
N ASN A 61 -25.62 -7.33 -14.30
CA ASN A 61 -26.27 -6.34 -13.45
C ASN A 61 -25.25 -5.56 -12.58
N ALA A 62 -24.26 -6.25 -12.01
CA ALA A 62 -23.22 -5.61 -11.22
C ALA A 62 -22.27 -4.75 -12.07
N ILE A 63 -21.90 -5.20 -13.27
CA ILE A 63 -21.07 -4.42 -14.21
C ILE A 63 -21.76 -3.10 -14.56
N ASN A 64 -23.05 -3.16 -14.92
CA ASN A 64 -23.83 -1.98 -15.29
C ASN A 64 -24.04 -1.04 -14.10
N TYR A 65 -24.35 -1.59 -12.91
CA TYR A 65 -24.55 -0.76 -11.73
C TYR A 65 -23.27 -0.04 -11.28
N LEU A 66 -22.11 -0.68 -11.44
CA LEU A 66 -20.82 -0.16 -11.02
C LEU A 66 -20.05 0.49 -12.18
N GLU A 67 -20.73 1.02 -13.20
CA GLU A 67 -20.08 1.54 -14.41
C GLU A 67 -18.99 2.57 -14.11
N ASP A 68 -19.25 3.49 -13.18
CA ASP A 68 -18.34 4.58 -12.76
C ASP A 68 -17.18 4.13 -11.85
N GLU A 69 -17.22 2.92 -11.30
CA GLU A 69 -16.15 2.43 -10.43
C GLU A 69 -14.95 1.94 -11.26
N LEU A 70 -13.79 2.56 -11.03
CA LEU A 70 -12.54 2.20 -11.68
C LEU A 70 -11.91 0.95 -11.05
N ASN A 71 -11.15 0.20 -11.85
CA ASN A 71 -10.35 -0.95 -11.40
C ASN A 71 -11.17 -2.01 -10.63
N LYS A 72 -12.25 -2.48 -11.25
CA LYS A 72 -13.12 -3.55 -10.74
C LYS A 72 -12.42 -4.91 -10.86
N ILE A 73 -12.33 -5.64 -9.76
CA ILE A 73 -11.81 -7.01 -9.72
C ILE A 73 -12.92 -7.92 -9.24
N PHE A 74 -13.42 -8.78 -10.14
CA PHE A 74 -14.41 -9.79 -9.81
C PHE A 74 -13.73 -11.04 -9.28
N ILE A 75 -14.15 -11.49 -8.10
CA ILE A 75 -13.64 -12.68 -7.42
C ILE A 75 -14.81 -13.63 -7.21
N ASN A 76 -14.86 -14.73 -7.96
CA ASN A 76 -15.77 -15.82 -7.65
C ASN A 76 -15.25 -16.59 -6.43
N LEU A 77 -15.89 -16.39 -5.29
CA LEU A 77 -15.53 -17.01 -4.02
C LEU A 77 -16.65 -17.93 -3.59
N GLY A 78 -16.39 -19.23 -3.54
CA GLY A 78 -17.44 -20.21 -3.23
C GLY A 78 -16.91 -21.63 -3.04
N PRO A 79 -17.79 -22.56 -2.67
CA PRO A 79 -17.45 -23.97 -2.64
C PRO A 79 -17.23 -24.54 -4.05
N ALA A 80 -16.48 -25.63 -4.15
CA ALA A 80 -16.39 -26.46 -5.35
C ALA A 80 -16.10 -27.92 -4.95
N ALA A 81 -16.53 -28.85 -5.80
CA ALA A 81 -16.28 -30.27 -5.61
C ALA A 81 -14.95 -30.65 -6.30
N SER A 82 -14.08 -31.44 -5.65
CA SER A 82 -12.80 -31.88 -6.22
C SER A 82 -12.89 -33.23 -6.93
N ILE A 83 -12.18 -33.38 -8.05
CA ILE A 83 -11.99 -34.68 -8.73
C ILE A 83 -10.63 -35.34 -8.42
N ASN A 84 -9.87 -34.76 -7.49
CA ASN A 84 -8.55 -35.23 -7.05
C ASN A 84 -8.64 -35.90 -5.68
N GLU A 85 -8.19 -37.15 -5.60
CA GLU A 85 -8.25 -37.99 -4.38
C GLU A 85 -7.50 -37.40 -3.18
N ASN A 86 -6.48 -36.57 -3.44
CA ASN A 86 -5.64 -36.01 -2.37
C ASN A 86 -6.21 -34.72 -1.77
N ASP A 87 -7.18 -34.09 -2.42
CA ASP A 87 -7.79 -32.86 -1.92
C ASP A 87 -8.73 -33.17 -0.76
N LYS A 88 -8.68 -32.31 0.26
CA LYS A 88 -9.51 -32.40 1.46
C LYS A 88 -10.49 -31.23 1.51
N VAL A 89 -11.62 -31.47 2.15
CA VAL A 89 -12.57 -30.41 2.51
C VAL A 89 -11.84 -29.25 3.21
N GLY A 90 -12.06 -28.03 2.72
CA GLY A 90 -11.41 -26.82 3.21
C GLY A 90 -10.13 -26.42 2.48
N ASP A 91 -9.59 -27.27 1.60
CA ASP A 91 -8.45 -26.90 0.76
C ASP A 91 -8.82 -25.75 -0.18
N ILE A 92 -7.83 -24.90 -0.48
CA ILE A 92 -8.02 -23.70 -1.31
C ILE A 92 -7.47 -23.95 -2.71
N LYS A 93 -8.31 -23.75 -3.71
CA LYS A 93 -7.96 -23.80 -5.13
C LYS A 93 -8.07 -22.40 -5.74
N ILE A 94 -6.96 -21.91 -6.30
CA ILE A 94 -6.96 -20.65 -7.07
C ILE A 94 -7.09 -21.01 -8.55
N ILE A 95 -8.16 -20.52 -9.16
CA ILE A 95 -8.51 -20.96 -10.50
C ILE A 95 -7.70 -20.19 -11.55
N ASN A 96 -7.03 -20.92 -12.43
CA ASN A 96 -6.24 -20.36 -13.53
C ASN A 96 -6.96 -20.45 -14.88
N SER A 97 -7.99 -21.30 -14.98
CA SER A 97 -8.77 -21.50 -16.19
C SER A 97 -10.15 -22.09 -15.86
N THR A 98 -11.14 -21.78 -16.69
CA THR A 98 -12.51 -22.27 -16.56
C THR A 98 -13.02 -22.85 -17.88
N ALA A 99 -13.89 -23.85 -17.85
CA ALA A 99 -14.58 -24.35 -19.03
C ALA A 99 -16.03 -24.79 -18.72
N PHE A 100 -16.88 -24.84 -19.74
CA PHE A 100 -18.24 -25.34 -19.60
C PHE A 100 -18.23 -26.87 -19.72
N PHE A 101 -18.66 -27.60 -18.69
CA PHE A 101 -18.60 -29.07 -18.71
C PHE A 101 -19.63 -29.68 -19.67
N ASP A 102 -20.83 -29.12 -19.67
CA ASP A 102 -22.05 -29.69 -20.22
C ASP A 102 -22.54 -29.02 -21.51
N VAL A 103 -21.71 -28.15 -22.11
CA VAL A 103 -21.96 -27.60 -23.44
C VAL A 103 -21.43 -28.58 -24.47
N ASP A 104 -22.32 -29.35 -25.09
CA ASP A 104 -21.97 -30.31 -26.14
C ASP A 104 -22.50 -29.87 -27.50
N LEU A 105 -21.60 -29.30 -28.31
CA LEU A 105 -21.85 -28.96 -29.71
C LEU A 105 -21.09 -29.89 -30.67
N THR A 106 -20.57 -31.03 -30.20
CA THR A 106 -19.72 -31.93 -31.00
C THR A 106 -20.43 -32.60 -32.17
N ALA A 107 -21.78 -32.55 -32.20
CA ALA A 107 -22.58 -32.89 -33.38
C ALA A 107 -22.29 -31.95 -34.58
N LEU A 108 -21.74 -30.76 -34.34
CA LEU A 108 -21.30 -29.82 -35.35
C LEU A 108 -19.80 -30.01 -35.65
N PRO A 109 -19.36 -29.89 -36.91
CA PRO A 109 -17.95 -30.07 -37.25
C PRO A 109 -17.07 -29.01 -36.58
N ASN A 110 -15.89 -29.43 -36.13
CA ASN A 110 -14.86 -28.57 -35.50
C ASN A 110 -15.25 -27.98 -34.13
N TYR A 111 -16.25 -28.54 -33.45
CA TYR A 111 -16.55 -28.19 -32.06
C TYR A 111 -15.97 -29.21 -31.07
N HIS A 112 -15.45 -28.70 -29.97
CA HIS A 112 -15.02 -29.48 -28.80
C HIS A 112 -16.09 -29.42 -27.70
N LEU A 113 -16.09 -30.42 -26.81
CA LEU A 113 -16.90 -30.37 -25.60
C LEU A 113 -16.52 -29.13 -24.77
N GLY A 114 -17.52 -28.38 -24.34
CA GLY A 114 -17.38 -27.13 -23.59
C GLY A 114 -17.21 -25.87 -24.44
N GLN A 115 -17.15 -26.00 -25.78
CA GLN A 115 -16.97 -24.87 -26.68
C GLN A 115 -18.31 -24.17 -26.97
N LEU A 116 -18.37 -22.86 -26.69
CA LEU A 116 -19.51 -22.03 -27.09
C LEU A 116 -19.42 -21.65 -28.59
N PRO A 117 -20.56 -21.35 -29.25
CA PRO A 117 -20.57 -20.89 -30.63
C PRO A 117 -19.68 -19.67 -30.86
N ASN A 118 -18.97 -19.64 -31.99
CA ASN A 118 -18.10 -18.53 -32.40
C ASN A 118 -16.91 -18.25 -31.45
N GLN A 119 -16.50 -19.23 -30.64
CA GLN A 119 -15.28 -19.14 -29.83
C GLN A 119 -14.19 -20.05 -30.39
N ASN A 120 -12.96 -19.52 -30.47
CA ASN A 120 -11.79 -20.31 -30.88
C ASN A 120 -11.20 -21.13 -29.72
N GLU A 121 -11.42 -20.71 -28.47
CA GLU A 121 -10.96 -21.38 -27.27
C GLU A 121 -12.16 -21.83 -26.43
N TYR A 122 -12.12 -23.06 -25.91
CA TYR A 122 -13.13 -23.60 -24.99
C TYR A 122 -12.65 -23.63 -23.53
N ILE A 123 -11.36 -23.32 -23.31
CA ILE A 123 -10.76 -23.11 -22.00
C ILE A 123 -10.50 -21.61 -21.86
N ILE A 124 -11.20 -21.00 -20.92
CA ILE A 124 -11.16 -19.57 -20.68
C ILE A 124 -10.15 -19.29 -19.56
N LYS A 125 -9.06 -18.58 -19.84
CA LYS A 125 -8.05 -18.24 -18.82
C LYS A 125 -8.59 -17.21 -17.83
N ALA A 126 -8.20 -17.33 -16.57
CA ALA A 126 -8.40 -16.27 -15.57
C ALA A 126 -7.26 -15.23 -15.65
N ASP A 127 -7.41 -14.09 -14.96
CA ASP A 127 -6.36 -13.05 -14.93
C ASP A 127 -5.08 -13.55 -14.25
N LYS A 128 -4.01 -13.71 -15.04
CA LYS A 128 -2.73 -14.25 -14.58
C LYS A 128 -2.12 -13.45 -13.44
N THR A 129 -2.25 -12.12 -13.45
CA THR A 129 -1.65 -11.24 -12.45
C THR A 129 -2.36 -11.39 -11.11
N GLN A 130 -3.69 -11.41 -11.12
CA GLN A 130 -4.49 -11.61 -9.91
C GLN A 130 -4.35 -13.04 -9.37
N THR A 131 -4.36 -14.06 -10.23
CA THR A 131 -4.08 -15.45 -9.83
C THR A 131 -2.73 -15.55 -9.10
N TYR A 132 -1.68 -14.92 -9.64
CA TYR A 132 -0.37 -14.89 -8.99
C TYR A 132 -0.37 -14.14 -7.65
N LYS A 133 -1.01 -12.97 -7.58
CA LYS A 133 -1.15 -12.20 -6.33
C LYS A 133 -1.85 -13.01 -5.25
N LEU A 134 -2.99 -13.64 -5.57
CA LEU A 134 -3.73 -14.49 -4.64
C LEU A 134 -2.91 -15.70 -4.19
N SER A 135 -2.10 -16.30 -5.07
CA SER A 135 -1.24 -17.43 -4.70
C SER A 135 -0.16 -17.08 -3.68
N LYS A 136 0.27 -15.80 -3.62
CA LYS A 136 1.18 -15.31 -2.58
C LYS A 136 0.51 -15.12 -1.23
N ILE A 137 -0.76 -14.72 -1.24
CA ILE A 137 -1.59 -14.55 -0.05
C ILE A 137 -1.82 -15.93 0.56
N PHE A 138 -2.37 -16.85 -0.23
CA PHE A 138 -2.72 -18.19 0.24
C PHE A 138 -1.61 -19.21 -0.05
N LYS A 139 -0.54 -19.20 0.77
CA LYS A 139 0.65 -20.07 0.57
C LYS A 139 0.36 -21.57 0.53
N ASN A 140 -0.71 -22.02 1.20
CA ASN A 140 -1.13 -23.42 1.22
C ASN A 140 -2.25 -23.72 0.20
N SER A 141 -2.39 -22.88 -0.83
CA SER A 141 -3.31 -23.13 -1.95
C SER A 141 -2.61 -23.82 -3.12
N SER A 142 -3.40 -24.43 -4.00
CA SER A 142 -2.92 -24.93 -5.30
C SER A 142 -3.67 -24.26 -6.44
N GLN A 143 -3.05 -24.17 -7.61
CA GLN A 143 -3.74 -23.70 -8.81
C GLN A 143 -4.45 -24.84 -9.51
N ALA A 144 -5.66 -24.59 -9.99
CA ALA A 144 -6.47 -25.59 -10.68
C ALA A 144 -7.23 -24.99 -11.88
N GLY A 145 -7.56 -25.84 -12.84
CA GLY A 145 -8.66 -25.57 -13.76
C GLY A 145 -10.00 -25.91 -13.13
N LEU A 146 -11.04 -25.19 -13.52
CA LEU A 146 -12.41 -25.38 -13.05
C LEU A 146 -13.33 -25.67 -14.23
N VAL A 147 -14.26 -26.59 -14.04
CA VAL A 147 -15.39 -26.77 -14.97
C VAL A 147 -16.71 -26.43 -14.30
N SER A 148 -17.64 -25.84 -15.04
CA SER A 148 -18.98 -25.52 -14.52
C SER A 148 -20.04 -26.42 -15.14
N SER A 149 -20.93 -26.95 -14.32
CA SER A 149 -22.02 -27.88 -14.67
C SER A 149 -23.38 -27.33 -14.22
N ASP A 150 -24.47 -27.60 -14.94
CA ASP A 150 -25.84 -27.25 -14.51
C ASP A 150 -26.43 -28.23 -13.49
N ARG A 151 -25.71 -29.32 -13.19
CA ARG A 151 -26.09 -30.30 -12.17
C ARG A 151 -24.96 -30.58 -11.21
N PHE A 152 -25.32 -31.06 -10.02
CA PHE A 152 -24.37 -31.60 -9.06
C PHE A 152 -23.62 -32.77 -9.72
N ALA A 153 -22.31 -32.64 -9.83
CA ALA A 153 -21.47 -33.64 -10.48
C ALA A 153 -21.29 -34.86 -9.57
N THR A 154 -21.08 -36.01 -10.21
CA THR A 154 -20.95 -37.31 -9.54
C THR A 154 -19.68 -38.02 -9.98
N SER A 155 -19.29 -39.09 -9.28
CA SER A 155 -18.11 -39.89 -9.61
C SER A 155 -18.07 -40.36 -11.08
N SER A 156 -19.24 -40.61 -11.69
CA SER A 156 -19.37 -40.94 -13.11
C SER A 156 -18.88 -39.85 -14.08
N ASP A 157 -18.79 -38.60 -13.63
CA ASP A 157 -18.40 -37.47 -14.46
C ASP A 157 -16.87 -37.29 -14.52
N ILE A 158 -16.13 -37.88 -13.58
CA ILE A 158 -14.68 -37.69 -13.42
C ILE A 158 -13.92 -38.08 -14.69
N GLU A 159 -14.24 -39.23 -15.29
CA GLU A 159 -13.55 -39.71 -16.49
C GLU A 159 -13.78 -38.77 -17.68
N ILE A 160 -15.02 -38.29 -17.86
CA ILE A 160 -15.38 -37.35 -18.92
C ILE A 160 -14.63 -36.03 -18.73
N ILE A 161 -14.59 -35.52 -17.49
CA ILE A 161 -13.88 -34.27 -17.17
C ILE A 161 -12.39 -34.41 -17.45
N LYS A 162 -11.73 -35.46 -16.96
CA LYS A 162 -10.29 -35.67 -17.15
C LYS A 162 -9.91 -35.82 -18.63
N ASN A 163 -10.75 -36.49 -19.43
CA ASN A 163 -10.48 -36.70 -20.85
C ASN A 163 -10.63 -35.44 -21.69
N ASN A 164 -11.58 -34.56 -21.37
CA ASN A 164 -11.88 -33.37 -22.19
C ASN A 164 -11.24 -32.09 -21.65
N PHE A 165 -11.01 -32.02 -20.34
CA PHE A 165 -10.49 -30.86 -19.62
C PHE A 165 -9.32 -31.29 -18.73
N PRO A 166 -8.15 -31.63 -19.29
CA PRO A 166 -7.07 -32.29 -18.55
C PRO A 166 -6.43 -31.46 -17.43
N LYS A 167 -6.74 -30.15 -17.36
CA LYS A 167 -6.28 -29.26 -16.29
C LYS A 167 -7.36 -29.00 -15.24
N ALA A 168 -8.58 -29.50 -15.44
CA ALA A 168 -9.66 -29.33 -14.48
C ALA A 168 -9.43 -30.23 -13.27
N GLU A 169 -9.48 -29.65 -12.08
CA GLU A 169 -9.41 -30.39 -10.81
C GLU A 169 -10.66 -30.18 -9.95
N VAL A 170 -11.46 -29.16 -10.27
CA VAL A 170 -12.66 -28.82 -9.50
C VAL A 170 -13.86 -28.53 -10.39
N VAL A 171 -15.05 -28.75 -9.81
CA VAL A 171 -16.35 -28.55 -10.45
C VAL A 171 -17.20 -27.60 -9.62
N ASP A 172 -17.78 -26.57 -10.26
CA ASP A 172 -18.82 -25.71 -9.69
C ASP A 172 -20.02 -25.57 -10.64
N MET A 173 -20.89 -24.58 -10.42
CA MET A 173 -22.04 -24.32 -11.31
C MET A 173 -22.02 -22.94 -11.98
N GLU A 174 -21.06 -22.06 -11.66
CA GLU A 174 -21.08 -20.64 -12.03
C GLU A 174 -19.79 -20.15 -12.72
N GLY A 175 -18.63 -20.67 -12.35
CA GLY A 175 -17.34 -20.03 -12.59
C GLY A 175 -17.00 -19.78 -14.07
N ALA A 176 -17.34 -20.71 -14.96
CA ALA A 176 -17.15 -20.54 -16.40
C ALA A 176 -18.02 -19.42 -16.96
N ALA A 177 -19.27 -19.29 -16.51
CA ALA A 177 -20.18 -18.23 -16.96
C ALA A 177 -19.70 -16.84 -16.50
N LEU A 178 -19.23 -16.74 -15.25
CA LEU A 178 -18.68 -15.49 -14.72
C LEU A 178 -17.41 -15.08 -15.48
N ASN A 179 -16.47 -16.00 -15.69
CA ASN A 179 -15.24 -15.70 -16.43
C ASN A 179 -15.54 -15.31 -17.90
N TYR A 180 -16.51 -15.98 -18.52
CA TYR A 180 -16.96 -15.67 -19.87
C TYR A 180 -17.52 -14.25 -19.98
N ILE A 181 -18.42 -13.85 -19.07
CA ILE A 181 -18.96 -12.49 -19.04
C ILE A 181 -17.85 -11.46 -18.74
N ALA A 182 -16.93 -11.78 -17.82
CA ALA A 182 -15.79 -10.90 -17.55
C ALA A 182 -14.99 -10.57 -18.81
N ASN A 183 -14.68 -11.59 -19.61
CA ASN A 183 -13.93 -11.41 -20.86
C ASN A 183 -14.68 -10.61 -21.90
N ILE A 184 -15.99 -10.82 -22.07
CA ILE A 184 -16.82 -10.03 -23.00
C ILE A 184 -16.76 -8.54 -22.63
N TYR A 185 -16.82 -8.23 -21.34
CA TYR A 185 -16.87 -6.85 -20.84
C TYR A 185 -15.51 -6.30 -20.39
N SER A 186 -14.41 -6.97 -20.76
CA SER A 186 -13.04 -6.58 -20.41
C SER A 186 -12.83 -6.30 -18.91
N GLN A 187 -13.46 -7.11 -18.05
CA GLN A 187 -13.32 -7.02 -16.60
C GLN A 187 -12.26 -7.99 -16.09
N THR A 188 -11.52 -7.59 -15.06
CA THR A 188 -10.59 -8.49 -14.36
C THR A 188 -11.38 -9.54 -13.58
N PHE A 189 -11.11 -10.82 -13.84
CA PHE A 189 -11.76 -11.94 -13.14
C PHE A 189 -10.75 -12.97 -12.62
N VAL A 190 -11.05 -13.48 -11.41
CA VAL A 190 -10.38 -14.62 -10.81
C VAL A 190 -11.38 -15.41 -9.96
N ALA A 191 -11.10 -16.68 -9.69
CA ALA A 191 -11.91 -17.47 -8.76
C ALA A 191 -11.04 -18.11 -7.68
N ILE A 192 -11.57 -18.16 -6.47
CA ILE A 192 -11.00 -18.88 -5.32
C ILE A 192 -12.08 -19.86 -4.86
N LYS A 193 -11.75 -21.14 -4.91
CA LYS A 193 -12.67 -22.20 -4.51
C LYS A 193 -12.18 -22.89 -3.25
N VAL A 194 -13.11 -23.15 -2.36
CA VAL A 194 -12.89 -23.99 -1.17
C VAL A 194 -13.47 -25.35 -1.46
N ILE A 195 -12.69 -26.41 -1.29
CA ILE A 195 -13.19 -27.77 -1.51
C ILE A 195 -14.31 -28.07 -0.50
N SER A 196 -15.51 -28.38 -1.00
CA SER A 196 -16.68 -28.72 -0.19
C SER A 196 -16.90 -30.22 -0.06
N ASP A 197 -16.52 -30.96 -1.10
CA ASP A 197 -16.72 -32.40 -1.24
C ASP A 197 -15.76 -32.97 -2.30
N ASN A 198 -15.52 -34.28 -2.25
CA ASN A 198 -14.68 -34.99 -3.21
C ASN A 198 -15.54 -35.95 -4.05
N LEU A 199 -15.56 -35.77 -5.37
CA LEU A 199 -16.34 -36.62 -6.28
C LEU A 199 -15.87 -38.08 -6.29
N VAL A 200 -14.64 -38.36 -5.84
CA VAL A 200 -14.15 -39.73 -5.73
C VAL A 200 -14.83 -40.48 -4.59
N ASP A 201 -15.36 -39.76 -3.57
CA ASP A 201 -16.17 -40.38 -2.53
C ASP A 201 -17.58 -40.70 -3.07
N SER A 202 -18.01 -41.93 -2.81
CA SER A 202 -19.36 -42.45 -3.09
C SER A 202 -20.51 -41.62 -2.51
N ASN A 203 -20.28 -40.79 -1.48
CA ASN A 203 -21.30 -40.01 -0.78
C ASN A 203 -21.07 -38.48 -0.81
N ASN A 204 -20.48 -37.94 -1.88
CA ASN A 204 -20.11 -36.52 -2.01
C ASN A 204 -21.24 -35.50 -1.69
N LYS A 205 -22.51 -35.81 -2.02
CA LYS A 205 -23.66 -34.96 -1.65
C LYS A 205 -23.88 -34.83 -0.13
N MET A 206 -23.60 -35.90 0.61
CA MET A 206 -23.69 -35.90 2.07
C MET A 206 -22.51 -35.13 2.65
N GLU A 207 -21.30 -35.39 2.14
CA GLU A 207 -20.09 -34.67 2.51
C GLU A 207 -20.26 -33.17 2.35
N TYR A 208 -20.78 -32.68 1.21
CA TYR A 208 -21.08 -31.27 0.98
C TYR A 208 -21.96 -30.64 2.08
N ARG A 209 -22.97 -31.38 2.55
CA ARG A 209 -23.91 -30.91 3.59
C ARG A 209 -23.29 -30.92 4.97
N GLU A 210 -22.55 -31.98 5.30
CA GLU A 210 -21.91 -32.17 6.62
C GLU A 210 -20.70 -31.24 6.78
N SER A 211 -20.01 -30.92 5.69
CA SER A 211 -18.86 -30.01 5.67
C SER A 211 -19.21 -28.53 5.64
N LYS A 212 -20.52 -28.18 5.65
CA LYS A 212 -21.01 -26.81 5.47
C LYS A 212 -20.29 -25.77 6.32
N GLU A 213 -20.15 -26.05 7.60
CA GLU A 213 -19.50 -25.13 8.53
C GLU A 213 -18.02 -24.90 8.21
N ILE A 214 -17.32 -25.94 7.72
CA ILE A 214 -15.89 -25.89 7.39
C ILE A 214 -15.66 -24.94 6.23
N TRP A 215 -16.34 -25.18 5.10
CA TRP A 215 -16.13 -24.35 3.91
C TRP A 215 -16.70 -22.94 4.06
N GLN A 216 -17.81 -22.73 4.80
CA GLN A 216 -18.33 -21.39 5.08
C GLN A 216 -17.34 -20.56 5.90
N ASN A 217 -16.74 -21.14 6.93
CA ASN A 217 -15.72 -20.44 7.72
C ASN A 217 -14.50 -20.09 6.89
N LYS A 218 -14.04 -21.03 6.05
CA LYS A 218 -12.89 -20.80 5.16
C LYS A 218 -13.15 -19.70 4.13
N ILE A 219 -14.34 -19.68 3.51
CA ILE A 219 -14.77 -18.60 2.61
C ILE A 219 -14.73 -17.24 3.31
N LYS A 220 -15.27 -17.16 4.52
CA LYS A 220 -15.25 -15.94 5.34
C LYS A 220 -13.81 -15.49 5.65
N ASP A 221 -12.93 -16.41 6.03
CA ASP A 221 -11.53 -16.09 6.32
C ASP A 221 -10.80 -15.59 5.06
N ILE A 222 -10.98 -16.25 3.92
CA ILE A 222 -10.44 -15.83 2.62
C ILE A 222 -10.90 -14.40 2.27
N PHE A 223 -12.19 -14.11 2.43
CA PHE A 223 -12.73 -12.78 2.17
C PHE A 223 -11.99 -11.70 2.97
N PHE A 224 -11.82 -11.91 4.28
CA PHE A 224 -11.13 -10.95 5.14
C PHE A 224 -9.63 -10.89 4.88
N GLU A 225 -8.99 -11.96 4.42
CA GLU A 225 -7.57 -11.98 4.07
C GLU A 225 -7.32 -11.26 2.73
N VAL A 226 -8.22 -11.39 1.74
CA VAL A 226 -8.15 -10.61 0.50
C VAL A 226 -8.35 -9.11 0.77
N LEU A 227 -9.29 -8.77 1.66
CA LEU A 227 -9.56 -7.38 2.04
C LEU A 227 -8.65 -6.85 3.15
N ALA A 228 -7.84 -7.70 3.78
CA ALA A 228 -6.82 -7.23 4.68
C ALA A 228 -5.91 -6.28 3.89
N PRO A 229 -5.43 -5.19 4.51
CA PRO A 229 -4.32 -4.45 3.93
C PRO A 229 -3.25 -5.48 3.61
N GLN A 230 -3.02 -5.73 2.32
CA GLN A 230 -1.85 -6.47 1.91
C GLN A 230 -0.72 -5.70 2.56
N THR A 231 0.01 -6.34 3.48
CA THR A 231 1.21 -5.71 4.02
C THR A 231 2.11 -5.55 2.80
N SER A 232 2.01 -4.39 2.18
CA SER A 232 2.99 -3.90 1.27
C SER A 232 4.28 -4.04 2.08
N ASN A 233 5.19 -4.93 1.70
CA ASN A 233 6.53 -5.01 2.29
C ASN A 233 7.34 -3.72 1.98
N LEU A 234 6.65 -2.63 1.67
CA LEU A 234 7.18 -1.30 1.53
C LEU A 234 7.80 -0.94 2.87
N LYS A 235 9.11 -0.79 2.82
CA LYS A 235 9.88 -0.18 3.88
C LYS A 235 10.02 1.29 3.52
N TYR A 236 9.66 2.15 4.47
CA TYR A 236 9.73 3.59 4.32
C TYR A 236 11.04 4.11 4.92
N ILE A 237 11.50 5.26 4.44
CA ILE A 237 12.60 5.99 5.08
C ILE A 237 12.00 7.25 5.68
N ASP A 238 12.28 7.47 6.96
CA ASP A 238 11.93 8.70 7.65
C ASP A 238 13.16 9.62 7.69
N THR A 239 13.10 10.72 6.96
CA THR A 239 14.26 11.61 6.79
C THR A 239 14.41 12.66 7.88
N HIS A 240 13.56 12.68 8.90
CA HIS A 240 13.72 13.59 10.04
C HIS A 240 12.99 13.06 11.29
N SER A 241 13.77 12.68 12.30
CA SER A 241 13.27 12.16 13.59
C SER A 241 14.15 12.62 14.74
N HIS A 242 13.57 12.84 15.92
CA HIS A 242 14.29 13.26 17.13
C HIS A 242 14.35 12.18 18.23
N PRO A 243 15.03 11.03 18.02
CA PRO A 243 15.10 9.97 19.01
C PRO A 243 16.18 10.27 20.07
N PHE A 244 15.94 11.19 21.00
CA PHE A 244 16.88 11.49 22.10
C PHE A 244 16.19 11.65 23.46
N LEU A 245 16.99 11.79 24.52
CA LEU A 245 16.56 11.65 25.92
C LEU A 245 15.47 12.63 26.36
N GLU A 246 15.38 13.81 25.74
CA GLU A 246 14.32 14.79 26.01
C GLU A 246 12.93 14.19 25.80
N TYR A 247 12.75 13.41 24.72
CA TYR A 247 11.46 12.84 24.34
C TYR A 247 11.32 11.37 24.75
N TYR A 248 12.42 10.61 24.79
CA TYR A 248 12.37 9.17 25.01
C TYR A 248 13.29 8.73 26.15
N LYS A 249 12.72 8.02 27.14
CA LYS A 249 13.48 7.48 28.29
C LYS A 249 14.65 6.58 27.89
N ASN A 250 14.50 5.84 26.78
CA ASN A 250 15.55 5.01 26.22
C ASN A 250 15.49 5.10 24.69
N PRO A 251 16.24 6.03 24.08
CA PRO A 251 16.18 6.27 22.65
C PRO A 251 16.63 5.05 21.82
N LEU A 252 17.66 4.33 22.27
CA LEU A 252 18.15 3.13 21.57
C LEU A 252 17.08 2.03 21.48
N GLU A 253 16.39 1.74 22.59
CA GLU A 253 15.31 0.75 22.60
C GLU A 253 14.10 1.23 21.79
N THR A 254 13.80 2.53 21.82
CA THR A 254 12.73 3.13 21.01
C THR A 254 13.01 2.94 19.52
N VAL A 255 14.22 3.25 19.06
CA VAL A 255 14.63 3.09 17.66
C VAL A 255 14.64 1.61 17.24
N LYS A 256 15.09 0.69 18.12
CA LYS A 256 15.01 -0.76 17.84
C LYS A 256 13.56 -1.23 17.67
N GLN A 257 12.61 -0.67 18.43
CA GLN A 257 11.19 -0.98 18.25
C GLN A 257 10.65 -0.43 16.94
N TRP A 258 11.08 0.76 16.53
CA TRP A 258 10.72 1.33 15.23
C TRP A 258 11.29 0.50 14.07
N GLN A 259 12.50 -0.07 14.21
CA GLN A 259 13.12 -0.96 13.22
C GLN A 259 12.30 -2.23 12.93
N GLN A 260 11.48 -2.68 13.90
CA GLN A 260 10.57 -3.82 13.70
C GLN A 260 9.26 -3.46 13.00
N GLN A 261 9.04 -2.16 12.77
CA GLN A 261 7.92 -1.64 11.99
C GLN A 261 8.44 -1.34 10.57
N SER A 262 7.57 -1.05 9.61
CA SER A 262 7.90 -0.97 8.17
C SER A 262 8.88 0.17 7.76
N LEU A 263 10.00 0.33 8.46
CA LEU A 263 11.07 1.27 8.20
C LEU A 263 12.28 0.53 7.62
N GLU A 264 12.89 1.15 6.63
CA GLU A 264 14.19 0.76 6.09
C GLU A 264 15.30 1.41 6.89
N MET A 265 15.09 2.67 7.26
CA MET A 265 16.08 3.56 7.86
C MET A 265 15.39 4.81 8.43
N ILE A 266 16.04 5.45 9.38
CA ILE A 266 15.67 6.77 9.91
C ILE A 266 16.87 7.72 9.88
N PHE A 267 16.60 9.01 9.73
CA PHE A 267 17.57 10.07 9.96
C PHE A 267 17.32 10.65 11.35
N ALA A 268 18.29 10.45 12.25
CA ALA A 268 18.21 10.95 13.62
C ALA A 268 18.86 12.34 13.68
N VAL A 269 18.06 13.36 13.97
CA VAL A 269 18.42 14.77 13.85
C VAL A 269 18.61 15.39 15.22
N GLY A 270 19.81 15.94 15.47
CA GLY A 270 20.10 16.77 16.65
C GLY A 270 19.67 18.23 16.45
N THR A 271 19.41 18.92 17.55
CA THR A 271 18.94 20.30 17.62
C THR A 271 19.82 21.19 18.53
N CYS A 272 20.73 20.59 19.30
CA CYS A 272 21.66 21.26 20.20
C CYS A 272 22.97 20.46 20.37
N GLN A 273 23.85 20.89 21.28
CA GLN A 273 25.14 20.24 21.48
C GLN A 273 25.02 18.85 22.12
N GLU A 274 24.07 18.71 23.03
CA GLU A 274 23.83 17.50 23.81
C GLU A 274 23.22 16.41 22.94
N ASP A 275 22.08 16.69 22.29
CA ASP A 275 21.37 15.72 21.46
C ASP A 275 22.14 15.35 20.17
N SER A 276 22.96 16.27 19.61
CA SER A 276 23.82 15.98 18.46
C SER A 276 24.82 14.87 18.80
N LYS A 277 25.33 14.83 20.04
CA LYS A 277 26.19 13.73 20.51
C LYS A 277 25.39 12.45 20.73
N GLU A 278 24.14 12.54 21.16
CA GLU A 278 23.26 11.38 21.34
C GLU A 278 22.93 10.71 20.00
N VAL A 279 22.55 11.47 18.98
CA VAL A 279 22.21 10.91 17.65
C VAL A 279 23.43 10.32 16.96
N LEU A 280 24.63 10.90 17.13
CA LEU A 280 25.88 10.30 16.69
C LEU A 280 26.09 8.91 17.30
N LYS A 281 25.90 8.80 18.62
CA LYS A 281 26.02 7.52 19.33
C LYS A 281 24.99 6.51 18.83
N LEU A 282 23.75 6.91 18.58
CA LEU A 282 22.73 6.03 18.00
C LEU A 282 23.12 5.54 16.60
N GLY A 283 23.69 6.41 15.77
CA GLY A 283 24.24 6.05 14.47
C GLY A 283 25.37 5.03 14.55
N GLN A 284 26.21 5.10 15.59
CA GLN A 284 27.29 4.13 15.82
C GLN A 284 26.77 2.77 16.30
N GLU A 285 25.72 2.75 17.12
CA GLU A 285 25.08 1.51 17.62
C GLU A 285 24.27 0.79 16.54
N LEU A 286 23.61 1.54 15.64
CA LEU A 286 22.72 1.00 14.61
C LEU A 286 23.05 1.55 13.20
N PRO A 287 24.27 1.37 12.67
CA PRO A 287 24.77 2.08 11.48
C PRO A 287 24.04 1.76 10.17
N GLN A 288 23.34 0.64 10.11
CA GLN A 288 22.53 0.24 8.95
C GLN A 288 21.13 0.87 8.97
N PHE A 289 20.64 1.29 10.14
CA PHE A 289 19.26 1.76 10.32
C PHE A 289 19.19 3.24 10.67
N VAL A 290 20.13 3.76 11.45
CA VAL A 290 20.18 5.16 11.89
C VAL A 290 21.25 5.90 11.13
N LYS A 291 20.87 7.00 10.48
CA LYS A 291 21.81 7.96 9.89
C LYS A 291 21.80 9.25 10.70
N PRO A 292 22.91 9.61 11.36
CA PRO A 292 22.96 10.81 12.19
C PRO A 292 23.05 12.08 11.35
N ILE A 293 22.30 13.10 11.78
CA ILE A 293 22.35 14.48 11.31
C ILE A 293 22.58 15.34 12.56
N ILE A 294 23.60 16.20 12.54
CA ILE A 294 23.99 17.02 13.69
C ILE A 294 23.85 18.51 13.36
N GLY A 295 23.41 19.31 14.32
CA GLY A 295 23.10 20.72 14.08
C GLY A 295 22.67 21.45 15.34
N ILE A 296 22.60 22.78 15.23
CA ILE A 296 22.09 23.67 16.26
C ILE A 296 20.86 24.39 15.70
N HIS A 297 19.70 24.07 16.25
CA HIS A 297 18.42 24.67 15.88
C HIS A 297 18.42 26.18 16.18
N PRO A 298 17.76 27.02 15.37
CA PRO A 298 17.77 28.48 15.53
C PRO A 298 17.40 28.98 16.93
N THR A 299 16.49 28.31 17.63
CA THR A 299 16.11 28.66 19.01
C THR A 299 17.22 28.40 20.04
N ASN A 300 18.21 27.56 19.70
CA ASN A 300 19.39 27.25 20.50
C ASN A 300 20.65 27.95 19.96
N ALA A 301 20.52 28.78 18.92
CA ALA A 301 21.67 29.38 18.22
C ALA A 301 22.51 30.26 19.15
N THR A 302 23.83 30.11 19.02
CA THR A 302 24.80 30.89 19.78
C THR A 302 25.81 31.63 18.89
N GLY A 303 25.50 31.71 17.59
CA GLY A 303 26.24 32.43 16.56
C GLY A 303 27.31 31.55 15.92
N LYS A 304 28.41 32.17 15.48
CA LYS A 304 29.46 31.49 14.69
C LYS A 304 30.10 30.27 15.36
N LYS A 305 30.14 30.23 16.70
CA LYS A 305 30.73 29.12 17.47
C LYS A 305 29.95 27.80 17.33
N ASP A 306 28.71 27.85 16.86
CA ASP A 306 27.94 26.63 16.56
C ASP A 306 28.62 25.81 15.46
N GLY A 307 29.14 26.46 14.41
CA GLY A 307 29.92 25.79 13.36
C GLY A 307 31.23 25.21 13.88
N GLU A 308 31.93 25.91 14.78
CA GLU A 308 33.16 25.40 15.43
C GLU A 308 32.88 24.15 16.26
N PHE A 309 31.75 24.13 16.98
CA PHE A 309 31.31 22.96 17.73
C PHE A 309 31.04 21.77 16.81
N LEU A 310 30.24 21.94 15.75
CA LEU A 310 29.91 20.85 14.83
C LEU A 310 31.16 20.29 14.14
N GLU A 311 32.07 21.17 13.76
CA GLU A 311 33.37 20.78 13.21
C GLU A 311 34.21 19.93 14.16
N SER A 312 34.03 20.11 15.48
CA SER A 312 34.74 19.31 16.50
C SER A 312 34.16 17.92 16.75
N ILE A 313 32.91 17.67 16.35
CA ILE A 313 32.21 16.40 16.62
C ILE A 313 31.86 15.60 15.36
N ILE A 314 31.91 16.22 14.17
CA ILE A 314 31.56 15.56 12.92
C ILE A 314 32.44 14.31 12.69
N ASP A 315 31.79 13.21 12.31
CA ASP A 315 32.45 11.96 11.92
C ASP A 315 31.94 11.47 10.55
N LYS A 316 32.53 10.37 10.05
CA LYS A 316 32.18 9.79 8.74
C LYS A 316 30.76 9.22 8.65
N ASN A 317 30.04 9.09 9.76
CA ASN A 317 28.67 8.58 9.78
C ASN A 317 27.65 9.71 9.62
N VAL A 318 28.03 10.96 9.86
CA VAL A 318 27.17 12.14 9.65
C VAL A 318 26.87 12.29 8.16
N ILE A 319 25.59 12.33 7.82
CA ILE A 319 25.13 12.44 6.42
C ILE A 319 24.70 13.84 6.03
N ALA A 320 24.46 14.71 7.01
CA ALA A 320 24.04 16.09 6.84
C ALA A 320 24.32 16.93 8.09
N ILE A 321 24.41 18.24 7.89
CA ILE A 321 24.30 19.23 8.98
C ILE A 321 22.85 19.65 9.08
N GLY A 322 22.29 19.59 10.28
CA GLY A 322 20.86 19.83 10.52
C GLY A 322 20.41 19.40 11.92
N GLU A 323 19.28 19.90 12.40
CA GLU A 323 18.54 21.00 11.79
C GLU A 323 19.07 22.36 12.24
N PHE A 324 19.11 23.31 11.31
CA PHE A 324 19.49 24.69 11.58
C PHE A 324 18.80 25.63 10.60
N GLY A 325 18.84 26.94 10.83
CA GLY A 325 18.22 27.90 9.92
C GLY A 325 17.70 29.11 10.67
N LEU A 326 16.45 29.47 10.44
CA LEU A 326 15.83 30.69 10.98
C LEU A 326 14.42 30.38 11.53
N ASP A 327 14.19 30.77 12.78
CA ASP A 327 12.88 30.68 13.44
C ASP A 327 12.57 32.01 14.12
N TYR A 328 11.62 32.74 13.54
CA TYR A 328 11.19 34.06 14.03
C TYR A 328 9.87 34.00 14.79
N HIS A 329 9.41 32.80 15.17
CA HIS A 329 8.09 32.61 15.76
C HIS A 329 8.03 32.97 17.25
N TYR A 330 9.12 32.71 17.99
CA TYR A 330 9.14 32.87 19.45
C TYR A 330 9.95 34.09 19.89
N ASP A 331 9.39 34.90 20.80
CA ASP A 331 10.00 36.13 21.30
C ASP A 331 11.28 35.91 22.14
N ASP A 332 11.46 34.72 22.70
CA ASP A 332 12.61 34.32 23.52
C ASP A 332 13.74 33.65 22.72
N SER A 333 13.58 33.54 21.39
CA SER A 333 14.63 33.03 20.52
C SER A 333 15.84 33.98 20.45
N PRO A 334 17.04 33.46 20.15
CA PRO A 334 18.21 34.29 19.83
C PRO A 334 17.89 35.33 18.75
N SER A 335 18.57 36.48 18.79
CA SER A 335 18.29 37.56 17.84
C SER A 335 18.48 37.10 16.39
N LYS A 336 17.83 37.78 15.44
CA LYS A 336 17.93 37.46 14.01
C LYS A 336 19.39 37.41 13.54
N GLU A 337 20.23 38.29 14.07
CA GLU A 337 21.66 38.35 13.77
C GLU A 337 22.38 37.10 14.29
N ILE A 338 22.09 36.64 15.51
CA ILE A 338 22.70 35.44 16.09
C ILE A 338 22.26 34.18 15.33
N GLN A 339 20.97 34.08 15.00
CA GLN A 339 20.46 32.97 14.19
C GLN A 339 21.11 32.98 12.79
N HIS A 340 21.23 34.14 12.15
CA HIS A 340 21.89 34.25 10.84
C HIS A 340 23.37 33.90 10.89
N GLU A 341 24.10 34.35 11.91
CA GLU A 341 25.51 33.97 12.10
C GLU A 341 25.68 32.46 12.30
N SER A 342 24.80 31.83 13.06
CA SER A 342 24.78 30.36 13.23
C SER A 342 24.41 29.67 11.92
N PHE A 343 23.40 30.16 11.21
CA PHE A 343 22.94 29.65 9.93
C PHE A 343 24.09 29.59 8.91
N VAL A 344 24.81 30.71 8.71
CA VAL A 344 25.96 30.76 7.80
C VAL A 344 27.09 29.85 8.26
N ALA A 345 27.40 29.82 9.57
CA ALA A 345 28.46 28.97 10.09
C ALA A 345 28.20 27.47 9.85
N GLN A 346 26.95 27.02 9.98
CA GLN A 346 26.55 25.63 9.73
C GLN A 346 26.50 25.29 8.23
N LEU A 347 26.12 26.24 7.36
CA LEU A 347 26.27 26.10 5.90
C LEU A 347 27.72 25.89 5.48
N GLU A 348 28.66 26.63 6.08
CA GLU A 348 30.09 26.46 5.79
C GLU A 348 30.60 25.07 6.21
N VAL A 349 30.11 24.51 7.33
CA VAL A 349 30.43 23.12 7.73
C VAL A 349 29.90 22.14 6.68
N ALA A 350 28.63 22.24 6.28
CA ALA A 350 28.04 21.37 5.27
C ALA A 350 28.82 21.42 3.95
N LYS A 351 29.18 22.63 3.49
CA LYS A 351 30.00 22.87 2.30
C LYS A 351 31.39 22.26 2.41
N LYS A 352 32.07 22.48 3.53
CA LYS A 352 33.44 21.99 3.78
C LYS A 352 33.52 20.46 3.71
N HIS A 353 32.51 19.77 4.23
CA HIS A 353 32.44 18.30 4.25
C HIS A 353 31.70 17.70 3.07
N ASN A 354 31.19 18.54 2.15
CA ASN A 354 30.42 18.10 0.98
C ASN A 354 29.24 17.18 1.37
N ILE A 355 28.50 17.59 2.41
CA ILE A 355 27.30 16.91 2.90
C ILE A 355 26.09 17.86 2.83
N VAL A 356 24.91 17.31 3.02
CA VAL A 356 23.64 18.04 2.88
C VAL A 356 23.46 19.06 4.01
N ALA A 357 22.86 20.21 3.70
CA ALA A 357 22.34 21.16 4.67
C ALA A 357 20.82 20.96 4.83
N MET A 358 20.36 20.59 6.03
CA MET A 358 18.95 20.38 6.34
C MET A 358 18.42 21.52 7.20
N LEU A 359 17.50 22.30 6.61
CA LEU A 359 17.10 23.61 7.12
C LEU A 359 15.74 23.59 7.79
N HIS A 360 15.70 24.10 9.02
CA HIS A 360 14.47 24.51 9.71
C HIS A 360 14.18 25.98 9.39
N ILE A 361 12.98 26.26 8.89
CA ILE A 361 12.55 27.61 8.58
C ILE A 361 11.13 27.85 9.06
N ARG A 362 10.96 28.82 9.96
CA ARG A 362 9.65 29.22 10.48
C ARG A 362 9.53 30.73 10.56
N ASP A 363 8.48 31.27 9.93
CA ASP A 363 8.22 32.71 9.82
C ASP A 363 9.40 33.54 9.24
N ALA A 364 10.30 32.88 8.49
CA ALA A 364 11.56 33.44 7.98
C ALA A 364 11.91 33.00 6.54
N LEU A 365 10.91 32.56 5.75
CA LEU A 365 11.14 31.97 4.42
C LEU A 365 11.92 32.86 3.44
N GLU A 366 11.63 34.16 3.39
CA GLU A 366 12.28 35.07 2.44
C GLU A 366 13.74 35.35 2.84
N ASP A 367 14.03 35.53 4.14
CA ASP A 367 15.39 35.75 4.64
C ASP A 367 16.25 34.49 4.42
N ALA A 368 15.69 33.31 4.69
CA ALA A 368 16.35 32.05 4.40
C ALA A 368 16.58 31.85 2.90
N TYR A 369 15.58 32.14 2.07
CA TYR A 369 15.69 32.07 0.60
C TYR A 369 16.81 32.96 0.07
N ASN A 370 16.88 34.21 0.50
CA ASN A 370 17.92 35.17 0.08
C ASN A 370 19.34 34.71 0.45
N GLU A 371 19.48 33.94 1.54
CA GLU A 371 20.74 33.33 1.92
C GLU A 371 21.09 32.15 1.00
N ILE A 372 20.21 31.16 0.88
CA ILE A 372 20.52 29.88 0.20
C ILE A 372 20.70 29.98 -1.31
N ILE A 373 20.20 31.04 -1.94
CA ILE A 373 20.39 31.27 -3.39
C ILE A 373 21.74 31.91 -3.74
N LYS A 374 22.54 32.31 -2.74
CA LYS A 374 23.83 32.93 -3.00
C LYS A 374 24.73 31.97 -3.79
N PRO A 375 25.52 32.47 -4.76
CA PRO A 375 26.38 31.63 -5.61
C PRO A 375 27.37 30.74 -4.85
N GLU A 376 27.71 31.12 -3.61
CA GLU A 376 28.64 30.38 -2.76
C GLU A 376 28.08 29.05 -2.22
N TRP A 377 26.76 28.85 -2.27
CA TRP A 377 26.07 27.64 -1.81
C TRP A 377 25.58 26.73 -2.94
N LYS A 378 25.84 27.10 -4.21
CA LYS A 378 25.33 26.39 -5.40
C LYS A 378 25.68 24.89 -5.45
N ASP A 379 26.78 24.50 -4.82
CA ASP A 379 27.30 23.13 -4.80
C ASP A 379 26.90 22.36 -3.53
N VAL A 380 26.15 23.00 -2.61
CA VAL A 380 25.62 22.36 -1.39
C VAL A 380 24.19 21.93 -1.67
N ASN A 381 23.87 20.66 -1.43
CA ASN A 381 22.48 20.21 -1.43
C ASN A 381 21.76 20.76 -0.20
N ILE A 382 20.62 21.41 -0.40
CA ILE A 382 19.84 22.08 0.63
C ILE A 382 18.46 21.43 0.70
N VAL A 383 18.09 20.91 1.87
CA VAL A 383 16.78 20.32 2.13
C VAL A 383 16.01 21.26 3.05
N LEU A 384 14.84 21.72 2.60
CA LEU A 384 13.90 22.43 3.46
C LEU A 384 13.07 21.40 4.22
N HIS A 385 13.42 21.20 5.50
CA HIS A 385 12.71 20.30 6.41
C HIS A 385 11.31 20.84 6.71
N SER A 386 10.33 19.94 6.92
CA SER A 386 8.92 20.21 7.21
C SER A 386 8.36 21.38 6.41
N PHE A 387 8.59 21.35 5.08
CA PHE A 387 8.39 22.52 4.23
C PHE A 387 6.97 23.10 4.38
N SER A 388 6.92 24.38 4.78
CA SER A 388 5.69 25.09 5.17
C SER A 388 5.32 26.24 4.23
N GLY A 389 6.08 26.45 3.15
CA GLY A 389 5.80 27.48 2.14
C GLY A 389 4.67 27.11 1.18
N ASP A 390 4.35 28.04 0.27
CA ASP A 390 3.31 27.88 -0.75
C ASP A 390 3.86 27.46 -2.12
N ALA A 391 2.97 27.25 -3.09
CA ALA A 391 3.34 26.86 -4.44
C ALA A 391 4.14 27.94 -5.20
N GLU A 392 4.00 29.22 -4.86
CA GLU A 392 4.80 30.29 -5.46
C GLU A 392 6.23 30.26 -4.94
N PHE A 393 6.43 30.01 -3.64
CA PHE A 393 7.74 29.80 -3.07
C PHE A 393 8.43 28.57 -3.69
N VAL A 394 7.71 27.46 -3.88
CA VAL A 394 8.24 26.29 -4.61
C VAL A 394 8.75 26.72 -5.98
N LYS A 395 7.95 27.46 -6.77
CA LYS A 395 8.36 27.96 -8.10
C LYS A 395 9.61 28.84 -8.04
N LYS A 396 9.76 29.68 -7.02
CA LYS A 396 10.98 30.49 -6.80
C LYS A 396 12.22 29.62 -6.59
N CYS A 397 12.08 28.50 -5.89
CA CYS A 397 13.18 27.57 -5.63
C CYS A 397 13.52 26.67 -6.83
N LEU A 398 12.57 26.42 -7.75
CA LEU A 398 12.79 25.46 -8.84
C LEU A 398 14.00 25.74 -9.75
N PRO A 399 14.40 26.99 -10.06
CA PRO A 399 15.62 27.28 -10.83
C PRO A 399 16.92 26.79 -10.19
N TYR A 400 16.92 26.51 -8.88
CA TYR A 400 18.09 26.04 -8.14
C TYR A 400 18.01 24.52 -7.96
N PRO A 401 18.80 23.73 -8.72
CA PRO A 401 18.67 22.27 -8.74
C PRO A 401 19.11 21.62 -7.43
N ASN A 402 19.86 22.33 -6.59
CA ASN A 402 20.36 21.86 -5.30
C ASN A 402 19.37 22.07 -4.15
N ILE A 403 18.17 22.62 -4.40
CA ILE A 403 17.12 22.80 -3.37
C ILE A 403 16.08 21.69 -3.46
N TYR A 404 15.84 21.02 -2.32
CA TYR A 404 14.95 19.88 -2.13
C TYR A 404 13.96 20.15 -0.98
N PHE A 405 12.88 19.38 -0.92
CA PHE A 405 11.78 19.58 0.04
C PHE A 405 11.49 18.29 0.81
N SER A 406 11.53 18.37 2.13
CA SER A 406 11.04 17.30 3.01
C SER A 406 9.61 17.60 3.44
N ILE A 407 8.74 16.62 3.30
CA ILE A 407 7.31 16.78 3.58
C ILE A 407 6.92 15.96 4.80
N SER A 408 6.41 16.65 5.82
CA SER A 408 5.94 16.05 7.07
C SER A 408 4.46 15.67 7.02
N GLY A 409 3.96 15.09 8.12
CA GLY A 409 2.56 14.70 8.28
C GLY A 409 1.54 15.84 8.13
N VAL A 410 1.97 17.10 8.18
CA VAL A 410 1.13 18.30 8.00
C VAL A 410 0.34 18.27 6.68
N VAL A 411 0.93 17.70 5.62
CA VAL A 411 0.27 17.57 4.30
C VAL A 411 -1.07 16.82 4.38
N THR A 412 -1.19 15.89 5.33
CA THR A 412 -2.36 15.05 5.53
C THR A 412 -3.51 15.77 6.24
N PHE A 413 -3.30 16.97 6.76
CA PHE A 413 -4.32 17.69 7.53
C PHE A 413 -5.36 18.29 6.60
N LYS A 414 -6.64 18.11 6.94
CA LYS A 414 -7.77 18.59 6.15
C LYS A 414 -7.71 20.09 5.79
N ASN A 415 -7.08 20.91 6.64
CA ASN A 415 -7.02 22.36 6.48
C ASN A 415 -5.70 22.86 5.88
N SER A 416 -4.72 21.98 5.63
CA SER A 416 -3.41 22.37 5.08
C SER A 416 -3.44 22.45 3.55
N LEU A 417 -4.42 23.18 3.00
CA LEU A 417 -4.62 23.29 1.55
C LEU A 417 -3.39 23.92 0.86
N THR A 418 -2.81 24.96 1.45
CA THR A 418 -1.60 25.62 0.95
C THR A 418 -0.44 24.64 0.82
N THR A 419 -0.20 23.82 1.85
CA THR A 419 0.83 22.76 1.82
C THR A 419 0.54 21.74 0.73
N GLN A 420 -0.72 21.31 0.58
CA GLN A 420 -1.11 20.34 -0.45
C GLN A 420 -0.91 20.90 -1.87
N GLU A 421 -1.20 22.18 -2.09
CA GLU A 421 -0.94 22.86 -3.36
C GLU A 421 0.56 22.99 -3.65
N ALA A 422 1.36 23.32 -2.63
CA ALA A 422 2.81 23.36 -2.76
C ALA A 422 3.40 21.98 -3.09
N VAL A 423 2.95 20.92 -2.40
CA VAL A 423 3.34 19.53 -2.67
C VAL A 423 3.00 19.11 -4.09
N LYS A 424 1.87 19.55 -4.66
CA LYS A 424 1.53 19.31 -6.08
C LYS A 424 2.53 19.99 -7.02
N ALA A 425 2.98 21.20 -6.70
CA ALA A 425 3.94 21.96 -7.51
C ALA A 425 5.38 21.41 -7.44
N ILE A 426 5.75 20.72 -6.36
CA ILE A 426 7.10 20.13 -6.21
C ILE A 426 7.28 18.95 -7.19
N PRO A 427 8.31 18.95 -8.04
CA PRO A 427 8.68 17.79 -8.85
C PRO A 427 9.02 16.59 -7.95
N ILE A 428 8.57 15.40 -8.30
CA ILE A 428 8.67 14.23 -7.41
C ILE A 428 10.13 13.88 -7.07
N GLU A 429 11.05 14.11 -8.00
CA GLU A 429 12.48 13.90 -7.86
C GLU A 429 13.16 14.84 -6.86
N ARG A 430 12.45 15.88 -6.41
CA ARG A 430 12.94 16.85 -5.42
C ARG A 430 12.29 16.74 -4.04
N MET A 431 11.61 15.62 -3.79
CA MET A 431 10.84 15.40 -2.57
C MET A 431 11.41 14.26 -1.73
N ILE A 432 11.40 14.44 -0.41
CA ILE A 432 11.56 13.38 0.58
C ILE A 432 10.44 13.47 1.63
N CYS A 433 10.35 12.50 2.54
CA CYS A 433 9.23 12.40 3.47
C CYS A 433 9.74 12.11 4.89
N GLU A 434 9.08 12.73 5.86
CA GLU A 434 9.50 12.69 7.26
C GLU A 434 8.31 12.64 8.22
N THR A 435 8.62 12.36 9.49
CA THR A 435 7.65 12.51 10.58
C THR A 435 7.81 13.78 11.38
N ASP A 436 9.05 14.23 11.61
CA ASP A 436 9.36 15.24 12.62
C ASP A 436 8.96 14.78 14.05
N THR A 437 9.09 13.48 14.32
CA THR A 437 8.65 12.87 15.58
C THR A 437 9.43 13.44 16.78
N PRO A 438 8.77 13.81 17.90
CA PRO A 438 7.40 13.45 18.31
C PRO A 438 6.27 14.41 17.86
N TYR A 439 6.59 15.42 17.05
CA TYR A 439 5.65 16.44 16.59
C TYR A 439 4.87 16.00 15.34
N LEU A 440 3.85 16.79 14.95
CA LEU A 440 3.23 16.71 13.63
C LEU A 440 2.63 15.35 13.19
N ALA A 441 2.07 14.58 14.14
CA ALA A 441 1.47 13.27 13.84
C ALA A 441 0.45 13.33 12.68
N PRO A 442 0.64 12.54 11.60
CA PRO A 442 -0.19 12.59 10.41
C PRO A 442 -1.61 12.05 10.66
N THR A 443 -2.59 12.38 9.83
CA THR A 443 -3.90 11.70 9.80
C THR A 443 -3.70 10.24 9.37
N PRO A 444 -4.26 9.22 10.09
CA PRO A 444 -5.31 9.27 11.13
C PRO A 444 -4.80 9.31 12.59
N LYS A 445 -3.50 9.54 12.80
CA LYS A 445 -2.84 9.59 14.11
C LYS A 445 -2.77 10.99 14.72
N ARG A 446 -3.31 12.00 14.05
CA ARG A 446 -3.38 13.39 14.52
C ARG A 446 -3.94 13.47 15.94
N GLY A 447 -3.24 14.21 16.81
CA GLY A 447 -3.59 14.35 18.23
C GLY A 447 -2.99 13.26 19.14
N GLN A 448 -2.31 12.26 18.58
CA GLN A 448 -1.44 11.34 19.31
C GLN A 448 0.01 11.84 19.21
N GLU A 449 0.86 11.32 20.10
CA GLU A 449 2.31 11.45 19.96
C GLU A 449 2.74 10.82 18.62
N ASN A 450 3.58 11.55 17.88
CA ASN A 450 4.11 11.01 16.63
C ASN A 450 5.21 9.98 16.92
N ILE A 451 5.40 9.05 16.00
CA ILE A 451 6.51 8.09 16.01
C ILE A 451 7.01 7.91 14.58
N SER A 452 8.30 7.62 14.40
CA SER A 452 8.90 7.49 13.07
C SER A 452 8.15 6.54 12.10
N PRO A 453 7.60 5.38 12.54
CA PRO A 453 6.82 4.51 11.66
C PRO A 453 5.55 5.15 11.06
N TYR A 454 5.06 6.27 11.60
CA TYR A 454 3.92 6.99 11.04
C TYR A 454 4.25 7.72 9.73
N VAL A 455 5.52 7.79 9.31
CA VAL A 455 5.91 8.32 7.99
C VAL A 455 5.15 7.62 6.85
N ALA A 456 4.78 6.34 7.04
CA ALA A 456 3.98 5.57 6.09
C ALA A 456 2.69 6.28 5.65
N TYR A 457 2.01 6.98 6.58
CA TYR A 457 0.80 7.73 6.27
C TYR A 457 1.08 8.96 5.40
N THR A 458 2.22 9.61 5.61
CA THR A 458 2.69 10.73 4.77
C THR A 458 2.97 10.25 3.35
N TYR A 459 3.68 9.13 3.19
CA TYR A 459 3.95 8.53 1.88
C TYR A 459 2.66 8.21 1.12
N GLN A 460 1.74 7.48 1.75
CA GLN A 460 0.46 7.08 1.15
C GLN A 460 -0.37 8.30 0.74
N TYR A 461 -0.39 9.33 1.58
CA TYR A 461 -1.13 10.55 1.27
C TYR A 461 -0.55 11.27 0.05
N ILE A 462 0.78 11.41 -0.02
CA ILE A 462 1.43 12.11 -1.15
C ILE A 462 1.32 11.28 -2.44
N ALA A 463 1.49 9.96 -2.37
CA ALA A 463 1.30 9.07 -3.52
C ALA A 463 -0.11 9.24 -4.11
N ALA A 464 -1.14 9.22 -3.27
CA ALA A 464 -2.52 9.51 -3.68
C ALA A 464 -2.69 10.93 -4.22
N LEU A 465 -2.10 11.94 -3.56
CA LEU A 465 -2.19 13.35 -3.98
C LEU A 465 -1.56 13.59 -5.37
N LYS A 466 -0.49 12.86 -5.70
CA LYS A 466 0.20 12.92 -6.99
C LYS A 466 -0.31 11.89 -8.01
N ASN A 467 -1.29 11.06 -7.64
CA ASN A 467 -1.84 9.99 -8.47
C ASN A 467 -0.77 9.00 -8.96
N ILE A 468 0.08 8.54 -8.04
CA ILE A 468 1.17 7.58 -8.25
C ILE A 468 0.93 6.37 -7.36
N ASP A 469 1.31 5.17 -7.83
CA ASP A 469 1.24 3.95 -7.03
C ASP A 469 2.19 3.99 -5.82
N ASP A 470 1.77 3.45 -4.67
CA ASP A 470 2.55 3.49 -3.43
C ASP A 470 3.95 2.88 -3.58
N GLU A 471 4.08 1.77 -4.31
CA GLU A 471 5.39 1.12 -4.52
C GLU A 471 6.29 1.97 -5.41
N GLN A 472 5.73 2.59 -6.45
CA GLN A 472 6.45 3.52 -7.31
C GLN A 472 6.91 4.75 -6.53
N PHE A 473 6.04 5.31 -5.69
CA PHE A 473 6.37 6.47 -4.87
C PHE A 473 7.49 6.16 -3.87
N VAL A 474 7.39 5.04 -3.14
CA VAL A 474 8.44 4.59 -2.21
C VAL A 474 9.79 4.42 -2.93
N ASN A 475 9.79 3.79 -4.10
CA ASN A 475 11.02 3.62 -4.88
C ASN A 475 11.59 4.95 -5.37
N GLN A 476 10.72 5.90 -5.76
CA GLN A 476 11.15 7.24 -6.15
C GLN A 476 11.78 8.00 -4.98
N ILE A 477 11.17 7.99 -3.79
CA ILE A 477 11.74 8.63 -2.61
C ILE A 477 13.08 7.99 -2.21
N ARG A 478 13.21 6.67 -2.29
CA ARG A 478 14.50 5.98 -2.08
C ARG A 478 15.57 6.47 -3.06
N ASN A 479 15.23 6.62 -4.34
CA ASN A 479 16.16 7.16 -5.33
C ASN A 479 16.53 8.62 -5.04
N ASN A 480 15.58 9.44 -4.60
CA ASN A 480 15.84 10.83 -4.22
C ASN A 480 16.81 10.90 -3.04
N ILE A 481 16.56 10.11 -1.98
CA ILE A 481 17.44 10.05 -0.80
C ILE A 481 18.85 9.65 -1.19
N LYS A 482 18.99 8.63 -2.04
CA LYS A 482 20.29 8.21 -2.57
C LYS A 482 20.98 9.31 -3.36
N ASN A 483 20.24 10.06 -4.18
CA ASN A 483 20.80 11.16 -4.98
C ASN A 483 21.20 12.37 -4.12
N ILE A 484 20.44 12.66 -3.06
CA ILE A 484 20.63 13.85 -2.20
C ILE A 484 21.74 13.59 -1.16
N PHE A 485 21.66 12.45 -0.47
CA PHE A 485 22.50 12.12 0.70
C PHE A 485 23.56 11.04 0.43
N GLY A 486 23.47 10.31 -0.68
CA GLY A 486 24.42 9.24 -1.02
C GLY A 486 24.27 7.94 -0.21
N VAL A 487 23.16 7.78 0.54
CA VAL A 487 22.90 6.61 1.40
C VAL A 487 21.91 5.60 0.85
#